data_AF-A0A8T6NHM6-F1
#
_entry.id   AF-A0A8T6NHM6-F1
#
_cell.length_a   1.000
_cell.length_b   1.000
_cell.length_c   1.000
_cell.angle_alpha   90.00
_cell.angle_beta   90.00
_cell.angle_gamma   90.00
#
_symmetry.space_group_name_H-M   'P 1'
#
loop_
_entity.id
_entity.type
_entity.pdbx_description
1 polymer ?
#
loop_
_entity_poly.entity_id
_entity_poly.type
_entity_poly.pdbx_seq_one_letter_code
_entity_poly.pdbx_strand_id
1 'polypeptide(L)'
;MDNQQKASVLLVTGLVLIGINFLALAPFVAGQVEAGVADAVADGYDGYDENRNKDYTADYGDEWLVSTSERVYFAYSLDNPEGVDAGEEHEFTKMGPFIYEVTTTREILDFDYDAGEITYSEYDSFEWCENCTWTDDNGDEHNSVPGSTEITQVNILWNTQRIAGISTGIIYGEVFAKAGFANSMIANDLQNRAPSIWASEDISGLVAANGAAATLAGAYMQGNGGSSDGMPDFSAYTDGIMTDAVDPSTGICIALTCDIGPMLVAGMGAPDGGVTTQTRAALYGYADSGEQMNAIDLAVYSLAGGSFLARGGGAELSEATDLRERLDEVSGVDITDPDVLNGVIFGTPDADIPNGLLSVSDYSGIPLNGIALFLLGAQGDLFGTMTTYGIGLTQLLGLSDYAGEWIGMVGTPTEFEMILTGGQGTINADDWWQISFGGEEPIAGGYIPIGLNRGDFEGAVNMDVTKVTEILYTSPYALTSDFARIFMYGELSGSTLPAEEGGATTDWNDAYVAGLYDISEADAAAVRSWVADFMFDQVIGALLGFQYGGSAYITQPVDNWLFGWRDIIVADVVYGEPDNMALGWVSLETNETYFGSDSVTTGDYDVYVASTEG
;
A
#
# COMPACT_ATOMS: atom_id res chain seq x y z
N MET A 1 -8.04 -11.34 -23.41
CA MET A 1 -7.78 -12.78 -23.19
C MET A 1 -8.74 -13.25 -22.11
N ASP A 2 -9.41 -14.38 -22.32
CA ASP A 2 -10.32 -15.01 -21.35
C ASP A 2 -9.54 -15.49 -20.11
N ASN A 3 -10.15 -15.44 -18.92
CA ASN A 3 -9.53 -15.84 -17.65
C ASN A 3 -9.06 -17.30 -17.67
N GLN A 4 -9.75 -18.17 -18.42
CA GLN A 4 -9.30 -19.54 -18.66
C GLN A 4 -8.01 -19.62 -19.51
N GLN A 5 -7.79 -18.68 -20.41
CA GLN A 5 -6.58 -18.64 -21.26
C GLN A 5 -5.37 -18.10 -20.48
N LYS A 6 -5.56 -17.14 -19.58
CA LYS A 6 -4.49 -16.63 -18.69
C LYS A 6 -4.07 -17.69 -17.65
N ALA A 7 -5.03 -18.36 -17.02
CA ALA A 7 -4.76 -19.47 -16.10
C ALA A 7 -4.09 -20.65 -16.82
N SER A 8 -4.49 -20.95 -18.05
CA SER A 8 -3.84 -21.99 -18.86
C SER A 8 -2.39 -21.62 -19.23
N VAL A 9 -2.09 -20.35 -19.49
CA VAL A 9 -0.72 -19.90 -19.79
C VAL A 9 0.16 -19.95 -18.55
N LEU A 10 -0.31 -19.50 -17.37
CA LEU A 10 0.46 -19.59 -16.11
C LEU A 10 0.69 -21.03 -15.65
N LEU A 11 -0.31 -21.90 -15.80
CA LEU A 11 -0.22 -23.31 -15.43
C LEU A 11 0.65 -24.10 -16.42
N VAL A 12 0.63 -23.74 -17.71
CA VAL A 12 1.54 -24.30 -18.73
C VAL A 12 2.97 -23.80 -18.52
N THR A 13 3.20 -22.52 -18.22
CA THR A 13 4.55 -21.99 -17.97
C THR A 13 5.15 -22.56 -16.67
N GLY A 14 4.34 -22.70 -15.60
CA GLY A 14 4.76 -23.35 -14.36
C GLY A 14 5.06 -24.85 -14.51
N LEU A 15 4.24 -25.59 -15.27
CA LEU A 15 4.51 -27.00 -15.60
C LEU A 15 5.66 -27.17 -16.59
N VAL A 16 5.91 -26.18 -17.46
CA VAL A 16 7.06 -26.19 -18.38
C VAL A 16 8.35 -25.87 -17.63
N LEU A 17 8.35 -25.00 -16.62
CA LEU A 17 9.53 -24.74 -15.78
C LEU A 17 9.87 -25.93 -14.86
N ILE A 18 8.87 -26.54 -14.22
CA ILE A 18 9.04 -27.80 -13.49
C ILE A 18 9.43 -28.94 -14.44
N GLY A 19 8.81 -28.98 -15.64
CA GLY A 19 9.11 -29.96 -16.68
C GLY A 19 10.50 -29.81 -17.30
N ILE A 20 11.05 -28.60 -17.39
CA ILE A 20 12.41 -28.37 -17.90
C ILE A 20 13.44 -28.80 -16.85
N ASN A 21 13.22 -28.51 -15.56
CA ASN A 21 14.08 -29.02 -14.48
C ASN A 21 14.03 -30.55 -14.36
N PHE A 22 12.88 -31.19 -14.59
CA PHE A 22 12.72 -32.65 -14.43
C PHE A 22 12.93 -33.48 -15.71
N LEU A 23 12.72 -32.92 -16.92
CA LEU A 23 12.73 -33.67 -18.19
C LEU A 23 13.77 -33.20 -19.21
N ALA A 24 14.37 -32.02 -19.08
CA ALA A 24 15.38 -31.54 -20.03
C ALA A 24 16.82 -31.79 -19.57
N LEU A 25 17.07 -31.82 -18.25
CA LEU A 25 18.39 -32.16 -17.67
C LEU A 25 18.62 -33.68 -17.58
N ALA A 26 17.58 -34.48 -17.45
CA ALA A 26 17.69 -35.94 -17.34
C ALA A 26 18.20 -36.68 -18.60
N PRO A 27 17.89 -36.29 -19.86
CA PRO A 27 18.26 -37.10 -21.02
C PRO A 27 19.66 -36.81 -21.59
N PHE A 28 20.24 -35.63 -21.33
CA PHE A 28 21.58 -35.29 -21.85
C PHE A 28 22.69 -36.02 -21.07
N VAL A 29 22.40 -36.41 -19.83
CA VAL A 29 23.30 -37.16 -18.95
C VAL A 29 23.31 -38.67 -19.28
N ALA A 30 22.30 -39.19 -20.00
CA ALA A 30 22.10 -40.63 -20.22
C ALA A 30 23.19 -41.31 -21.10
N GLY A 31 23.88 -40.58 -21.99
CA GLY A 31 24.87 -41.18 -22.90
C GLY A 31 26.24 -41.45 -22.26
N GLN A 32 26.62 -40.67 -21.24
CA GLN A 32 27.85 -40.89 -20.45
C GLN A 32 27.59 -41.71 -19.17
N VAL A 33 26.37 -41.67 -18.64
CA VAL A 33 25.93 -42.51 -17.52
C VAL A 33 25.98 -44.00 -17.86
N GLU A 34 25.70 -44.43 -19.09
CA GLU A 34 25.68 -45.88 -19.40
C GLU A 34 27.08 -46.54 -19.31
N ALA A 35 28.16 -45.80 -19.57
CA ALA A 35 29.53 -46.29 -19.40
C ALA A 35 30.03 -46.14 -17.95
N GLY A 36 29.73 -45.00 -17.30
CA GLY A 36 30.09 -44.77 -15.89
C GLY A 36 29.34 -45.66 -14.90
N VAL A 37 28.07 -45.98 -15.16
CA VAL A 37 27.27 -46.92 -14.34
C VAL A 37 27.75 -48.35 -14.54
N ALA A 38 28.21 -48.72 -15.74
CA ALA A 38 28.76 -50.06 -15.95
C ALA A 38 30.07 -50.29 -15.17
N ASP A 39 30.94 -49.28 -15.09
CA ASP A 39 32.17 -49.34 -14.28
C ASP A 39 31.87 -49.21 -12.77
N ALA A 40 30.96 -48.32 -12.34
CA ALA A 40 30.54 -48.21 -10.93
C ALA A 40 29.84 -49.48 -10.39
N VAL A 41 29.07 -50.17 -11.24
CA VAL A 41 28.49 -51.49 -10.93
C VAL A 41 29.54 -52.61 -10.97
N ALA A 42 30.63 -52.45 -11.73
CA ALA A 42 31.70 -53.44 -11.83
C ALA A 42 32.73 -53.35 -10.70
N ASP A 43 33.03 -52.13 -10.22
CA ASP A 43 34.00 -51.87 -9.16
C ASP A 43 33.40 -51.99 -7.75
N GLY A 44 32.07 -51.93 -7.63
CA GLY A 44 31.34 -52.20 -6.39
C GLY A 44 31.62 -51.14 -5.33
N TYR A 45 30.83 -50.07 -5.34
CA TYR A 45 30.81 -49.02 -4.30
C TYR A 45 30.21 -49.54 -2.96
N ASP A 46 30.58 -50.75 -2.54
CA ASP A 46 29.98 -51.48 -1.41
C ASP A 46 30.62 -51.12 -0.05
N GLY A 47 31.66 -50.28 -0.05
CA GLY A 47 32.39 -49.81 1.11
C GLY A 47 33.40 -50.82 1.65
N TYR A 48 33.78 -51.84 0.89
CA TYR A 48 34.76 -52.83 1.30
C TYR A 48 36.13 -52.61 0.64
N ASP A 49 37.21 -52.70 1.43
CA ASP A 49 38.57 -52.66 0.87
C ASP A 49 38.88 -53.91 0.00
N GLU A 50 40.01 -53.91 -0.71
CA GLU A 50 40.47 -55.04 -1.54
C GLU A 50 40.60 -56.38 -0.75
N ASN A 51 40.65 -56.32 0.59
CA ASN A 51 40.74 -57.46 1.49
C ASN A 51 39.39 -57.84 2.14
N ARG A 52 38.29 -57.19 1.73
CA ARG A 52 36.91 -57.34 2.26
C ARG A 52 36.75 -56.90 3.72
N ASN A 53 37.53 -55.95 4.19
CA ASN A 53 37.26 -55.26 5.45
C ASN A 53 36.29 -54.12 5.20
N LYS A 54 35.42 -53.84 6.19
CA LYS A 54 34.54 -52.66 6.18
C LYS A 54 35.40 -51.39 6.24
N ASP A 55 35.57 -50.72 5.11
CA ASP A 55 36.34 -49.50 4.96
C ASP A 55 35.80 -48.69 3.77
N TYR A 56 34.74 -47.91 4.03
CA TYR A 56 34.10 -47.06 3.03
C TYR A 56 35.06 -46.05 2.40
N THR A 57 36.21 -45.74 3.01
CA THR A 57 37.19 -44.81 2.43
C THR A 57 37.90 -45.37 1.20
N ALA A 58 37.78 -46.68 0.96
CA ALA A 58 38.26 -47.33 -0.26
C ALA A 58 37.51 -46.82 -1.51
N ASP A 59 36.19 -46.61 -1.39
CA ASP A 59 35.33 -46.18 -2.50
C ASP A 59 35.00 -44.69 -2.42
N TYR A 60 34.91 -44.15 -1.20
CA TYR A 60 34.53 -42.78 -0.89
C TYR A 60 35.71 -42.00 -0.30
N GLY A 61 36.81 -41.94 -1.07
CA GLY A 61 38.04 -41.23 -0.71
C GLY A 61 38.00 -39.72 -0.97
N ASP A 62 39.15 -39.04 -0.83
CA ASP A 62 39.27 -37.59 -0.94
C ASP A 62 38.73 -37.02 -2.27
N GLU A 63 38.87 -37.74 -3.38
CA GLU A 63 38.38 -37.33 -4.71
C GLU A 63 36.85 -37.37 -4.85
N TRP A 64 36.18 -38.22 -4.06
CA TRP A 64 34.71 -38.23 -3.99
C TRP A 64 34.19 -37.21 -2.98
N LEU A 65 34.88 -37.09 -1.84
CA LEU A 65 34.58 -36.11 -0.80
C LEU A 65 34.71 -34.68 -1.33
N VAL A 66 35.65 -34.42 -2.23
CA VAL A 66 35.80 -33.13 -2.91
C VAL A 66 36.01 -33.35 -4.39
N SER A 67 35.01 -32.98 -5.18
CA SER A 67 35.03 -33.15 -6.64
C SER A 67 34.82 -31.80 -7.34
N THR A 68 35.64 -31.49 -8.35
CA THR A 68 35.50 -30.26 -9.15
C THR A 68 35.09 -30.59 -10.59
N SER A 69 34.11 -29.85 -11.12
CA SER A 69 33.66 -29.98 -12.50
C SER A 69 33.30 -28.62 -13.12
N GLU A 70 33.38 -28.51 -14.45
CA GLU A 70 32.94 -27.30 -15.16
C GLU A 70 31.43 -27.31 -15.39
N ARG A 71 30.76 -26.19 -15.12
CA ARG A 71 29.35 -25.97 -15.44
C ARG A 71 29.20 -24.73 -16.31
N VAL A 72 28.40 -24.86 -17.38
CA VAL A 72 28.20 -23.80 -18.38
C VAL A 72 26.75 -23.35 -18.36
N TYR A 73 26.54 -22.05 -18.15
CA TYR A 73 25.21 -21.42 -18.14
C TYR A 73 25.02 -20.51 -19.36
N PHE A 74 23.75 -20.39 -19.76
CA PHE A 74 23.29 -19.40 -20.73
C PHE A 74 22.04 -18.72 -20.19
N ALA A 75 21.91 -17.42 -20.45
CA ALA A 75 20.72 -16.64 -20.10
C ALA A 75 20.06 -16.09 -21.36
N TYR A 76 18.74 -15.91 -21.33
CA TYR A 76 18.00 -15.20 -22.38
C TYR A 76 17.53 -13.87 -21.82
N SER A 77 18.40 -12.86 -21.86
CA SER A 77 18.11 -11.54 -21.30
C SER A 77 16.99 -10.86 -22.09
N LEU A 78 15.99 -10.32 -21.38
CA LEU A 78 14.90 -9.53 -21.96
C LEU A 78 15.40 -8.13 -22.30
N ASP A 79 15.25 -7.74 -23.57
CA ASP A 79 15.77 -6.47 -24.09
C ASP A 79 14.74 -5.32 -23.99
N ASN A 80 13.45 -5.64 -23.84
CA ASN A 80 12.34 -4.68 -23.86
C ASN A 80 11.35 -4.81 -22.69
N PRO A 81 11.77 -4.83 -21.41
CA PRO A 81 10.88 -5.02 -20.27
C PRO A 81 9.69 -4.03 -20.23
N GLU A 82 9.95 -2.74 -20.47
CA GLU A 82 8.90 -1.71 -20.50
C GLU A 82 7.87 -1.94 -21.63
N GLY A 83 8.33 -2.43 -22.78
CA GLY A 83 7.46 -2.77 -23.91
C GLY A 83 6.57 -3.96 -23.57
N VAL A 84 7.13 -4.98 -22.91
CA VAL A 84 6.35 -6.16 -22.49
C VAL A 84 5.28 -5.78 -21.46
N ASP A 85 5.59 -4.92 -20.49
CA ASP A 85 4.60 -4.38 -19.54
C ASP A 85 3.49 -3.60 -20.26
N ALA A 86 3.80 -2.93 -21.37
CA ALA A 86 2.84 -2.25 -22.24
C ALA A 86 2.07 -3.20 -23.20
N GLY A 87 2.34 -4.51 -23.16
CA GLY A 87 1.68 -5.53 -23.97
C GLY A 87 2.34 -5.82 -25.33
N GLU A 88 3.58 -5.40 -25.54
CA GLU A 88 4.38 -5.74 -26.72
C GLU A 88 4.91 -7.19 -26.67
N GLU A 89 5.42 -7.69 -27.80
CA GLU A 89 6.06 -9.02 -27.83
C GLU A 89 7.39 -9.00 -27.08
N HIS A 90 7.78 -10.14 -26.50
CA HIS A 90 9.04 -10.24 -25.77
C HIS A 90 10.23 -10.34 -26.74
N GLU A 91 11.27 -9.54 -26.51
CA GLU A 91 12.53 -9.56 -27.27
C GLU A 91 13.66 -10.07 -26.38
N PHE A 92 14.34 -11.14 -26.79
CA PHE A 92 15.38 -11.79 -26.00
C PHE A 92 16.73 -11.86 -26.72
N THR A 93 17.79 -11.60 -25.97
CA THR A 93 19.18 -11.86 -26.38
C THR A 93 19.75 -13.03 -25.58
N LYS A 94 20.24 -14.06 -26.29
CA LYS A 94 20.98 -15.16 -25.66
C LYS A 94 22.37 -14.65 -25.24
N MET A 95 22.69 -14.79 -23.96
CA MET A 95 23.95 -14.39 -23.33
C MET A 95 24.66 -15.61 -22.74
N GLY A 96 25.99 -15.53 -22.67
CA GLY A 96 26.89 -16.63 -22.28
C GLY A 96 27.87 -16.99 -23.40
N PRO A 97 28.67 -18.05 -23.22
CA PRO A 97 28.65 -18.99 -22.10
C PRO A 97 29.19 -18.35 -20.80
N PHE A 98 28.53 -18.59 -19.67
CA PHE A 98 29.09 -18.30 -18.34
C PHE A 98 29.62 -19.60 -17.76
N ILE A 99 30.94 -19.72 -17.60
CA ILE A 99 31.58 -20.97 -17.22
C ILE A 99 32.13 -20.85 -15.80
N TYR A 100 31.75 -21.79 -14.94
CA TYR A 100 32.18 -21.87 -13.55
C TYR A 100 32.81 -23.23 -13.27
N GLU A 101 33.89 -23.23 -12.49
CA GLU A 101 34.38 -24.43 -11.80
C GLU A 101 33.53 -24.61 -10.53
N VAL A 102 32.82 -25.73 -10.45
CA VAL A 102 31.97 -26.12 -9.32
C VAL A 102 32.72 -27.14 -8.49
N THR A 103 33.07 -26.78 -7.27
CA THR A 103 33.68 -27.70 -6.29
C THR A 103 32.62 -28.14 -5.30
N THR A 104 32.22 -29.40 -5.44
CA THR A 104 31.27 -30.06 -4.54
C THR A 104 32.02 -30.70 -3.39
N THR A 105 31.60 -30.39 -2.17
CA THR A 105 32.13 -30.97 -0.93
C THR A 105 31.08 -31.84 -0.27
N ARG A 106 31.45 -33.07 0.07
CA ARG A 106 30.60 -34.07 0.71
C ARG A 106 31.15 -34.44 2.07
N GLU A 107 30.26 -34.59 3.05
CA GLU A 107 30.57 -35.13 4.37
C GLU A 107 29.71 -36.37 4.62
N ILE A 108 30.36 -37.51 4.86
CA ILE A 108 29.65 -38.76 5.18
C ILE A 108 29.14 -38.66 6.62
N LEU A 109 27.82 -38.76 6.77
CA LEU A 109 27.12 -38.70 8.05
C LEU A 109 26.94 -40.10 8.64
N ASP A 110 26.62 -41.08 7.80
CA ASP A 110 26.45 -42.48 8.19
C ASP A 110 26.71 -43.45 7.03
N PHE A 111 27.08 -44.69 7.35
CA PHE A 111 27.24 -45.77 6.38
C PHE A 111 26.70 -47.08 6.95
N ASP A 112 25.53 -47.51 6.47
CA ASP A 112 24.90 -48.76 6.86
C ASP A 112 25.28 -49.88 5.89
N TYR A 113 26.30 -50.64 6.28
CA TYR A 113 26.77 -51.82 5.55
C TYR A 113 25.74 -52.96 5.49
N ASP A 114 24.80 -53.04 6.44
CA ASP A 114 23.83 -54.13 6.49
C ASP A 114 22.60 -53.80 5.62
N ALA A 115 22.27 -52.51 5.48
CA ALA A 115 21.23 -52.01 4.57
C ALA A 115 21.75 -51.70 3.15
N GLY A 116 23.07 -51.54 2.99
CA GLY A 116 23.66 -51.13 1.71
C GLY A 116 23.34 -49.67 1.40
N GLU A 117 23.50 -48.79 2.38
CA GLU A 117 23.13 -47.38 2.28
C GLU A 117 24.24 -46.45 2.81
N ILE A 118 24.47 -45.33 2.12
CA ILE A 118 25.31 -44.22 2.57
C ILE A 118 24.44 -42.99 2.78
N THR A 119 24.67 -42.29 3.89
CA THR A 119 24.07 -40.98 4.17
C THR A 119 25.17 -39.93 4.18
N TYR A 120 25.03 -38.87 3.37
CA TYR A 120 26.01 -37.79 3.31
C TYR A 120 25.33 -36.43 3.15
N SER A 121 25.97 -35.38 3.67
CA SER A 121 25.63 -33.99 3.34
C SER A 121 26.49 -33.49 2.19
N GLU A 122 25.94 -32.61 1.36
CA GLU A 122 26.64 -32.04 0.21
C GLU A 122 26.42 -30.51 0.13
N TYR A 123 27.48 -29.78 -0.21
CA TYR A 123 27.38 -28.37 -0.61
C TYR A 123 28.33 -28.07 -1.77
N ASP A 124 27.95 -27.11 -2.61
CA ASP A 124 28.73 -26.66 -3.75
C ASP A 124 29.39 -25.31 -3.48
N SER A 125 30.52 -25.08 -4.15
CA SER A 125 31.19 -23.78 -4.27
C SER A 125 31.50 -23.47 -5.73
N PHE A 126 31.25 -22.24 -6.15
CA PHE A 126 31.32 -21.84 -7.56
C PHE A 126 32.41 -20.77 -7.77
N GLU A 127 33.35 -21.01 -8.68
CA GLU A 127 34.38 -20.05 -9.08
C GLU A 127 34.27 -19.77 -10.59
N TRP A 128 34.20 -18.49 -10.97
CA TRP A 128 34.14 -18.13 -12.39
C TRP A 128 35.45 -18.49 -13.10
N CYS A 129 35.35 -19.29 -14.16
CA CYS A 129 36.51 -19.68 -14.95
C CYS A 129 36.74 -18.70 -16.11
N GLU A 130 37.58 -17.69 -15.90
CA GLU A 130 37.92 -16.66 -16.90
C GLU A 130 38.56 -17.24 -18.18
N ASN A 131 39.32 -18.32 -18.04
CA ASN A 131 40.10 -18.90 -19.14
C ASN A 131 39.42 -20.12 -19.80
N CYS A 132 38.23 -20.50 -19.34
CA CYS A 132 37.49 -21.61 -19.93
C CYS A 132 36.81 -21.21 -21.25
N THR A 133 36.60 -22.21 -22.10
CA THR A 133 35.93 -22.07 -23.39
C THR A 133 34.88 -23.15 -23.57
N TRP A 134 33.71 -22.79 -24.08
CA TRP A 134 32.68 -23.74 -24.46
C TRP A 134 32.58 -23.84 -25.97
N THR A 135 32.50 -25.07 -26.50
CA THR A 135 32.35 -25.33 -27.94
C THR A 135 30.89 -25.54 -28.29
N ASP A 136 30.38 -24.80 -29.27
CA ASP A 136 29.00 -24.94 -29.73
C ASP A 136 28.77 -26.13 -30.68
N ASP A 137 27.51 -26.37 -31.07
CA ASP A 137 27.13 -27.46 -31.98
C ASP A 137 27.77 -27.34 -33.37
N ASN A 138 28.25 -26.15 -33.76
CA ASN A 138 28.94 -25.93 -35.03
C ASN A 138 30.46 -26.15 -34.92
N GLY A 139 30.97 -26.37 -33.70
CA GLY A 139 32.39 -26.55 -33.42
C GLY A 139 33.14 -25.24 -33.18
N ASP A 140 32.44 -24.12 -32.98
CA ASP A 140 33.06 -22.83 -32.69
C ASP A 140 33.29 -22.68 -31.17
N GLU A 141 34.49 -22.24 -30.77
CA GLU A 141 34.86 -21.99 -29.37
C GLU A 141 34.43 -20.58 -28.93
N HIS A 142 33.76 -20.50 -27.78
CA HIS A 142 33.30 -19.27 -27.15
C HIS A 142 33.94 -19.12 -25.78
N ASN A 143 34.57 -17.98 -25.51
CA ASN A 143 35.18 -17.70 -24.21
C ASN A 143 34.12 -17.48 -23.13
N SER A 144 34.46 -17.88 -21.89
CA SER A 144 33.65 -17.57 -20.71
C SER A 144 33.41 -16.06 -20.57
N VAL A 145 32.16 -15.70 -20.32
CA VAL A 145 31.72 -14.32 -20.06
C VAL A 145 31.76 -14.07 -18.54
N PRO A 146 32.18 -12.87 -18.06
CA PRO A 146 32.21 -12.57 -16.63
C PRO A 146 30.84 -12.69 -15.96
N GLY A 147 30.82 -13.25 -14.74
CA GLY A 147 29.62 -13.32 -13.90
C GLY A 147 29.07 -11.96 -13.44
N SER A 148 29.88 -10.90 -13.54
CA SER A 148 29.47 -9.51 -13.35
C SER A 148 28.62 -8.94 -14.48
N THR A 149 28.40 -9.70 -15.56
CA THR A 149 27.57 -9.27 -16.68
C THR A 149 26.11 -9.20 -16.26
N GLU A 150 25.47 -8.06 -16.49
CA GLU A 150 24.06 -7.86 -16.18
C GLU A 150 23.18 -8.60 -17.19
N ILE A 151 22.14 -9.24 -16.66
CA ILE A 151 21.05 -9.85 -17.43
C ILE A 151 19.72 -9.34 -16.88
N THR A 152 18.74 -9.16 -17.76
CA THR A 152 17.37 -8.80 -17.37
C THR A 152 16.50 -10.03 -17.49
N GLN A 153 15.92 -10.48 -16.37
CA GLN A 153 15.12 -11.70 -16.30
C GLN A 153 13.77 -11.43 -15.63
N VAL A 154 12.84 -12.38 -15.76
CA VAL A 154 11.63 -12.39 -14.93
C VAL A 154 12.05 -12.44 -13.47
N ASN A 155 11.53 -11.52 -12.67
CA ASN A 155 11.65 -11.61 -11.23
C ASN A 155 10.80 -12.80 -10.74
N ILE A 156 11.46 -13.93 -10.50
CA ILE A 156 10.80 -15.19 -10.10
C ILE A 156 10.04 -15.06 -8.78
N LEU A 157 10.40 -14.08 -7.95
CA LEU A 157 9.74 -13.79 -6.70
C LEU A 157 8.57 -12.83 -6.84
N TRP A 158 8.36 -12.21 -8.01
CA TRP A 158 7.42 -11.09 -8.12
C TRP A 158 6.01 -11.43 -7.64
N ASN A 159 5.48 -12.59 -8.04
CA ASN A 159 4.16 -13.02 -7.59
C ASN A 159 4.14 -13.47 -6.13
N THR A 160 5.22 -14.10 -5.64
CA THR A 160 5.29 -14.50 -4.23
C THR A 160 5.44 -13.29 -3.31
N GLN A 161 6.18 -12.27 -3.71
CA GLN A 161 6.27 -10.96 -3.07
C GLN A 161 4.91 -10.27 -3.03
N ARG A 162 4.18 -10.25 -4.15
CA ARG A 162 2.82 -9.67 -4.19
C ARG A 162 1.85 -10.42 -3.27
N ILE A 163 1.90 -11.76 -3.23
CA ILE A 163 1.08 -12.55 -2.31
C ILE A 163 1.48 -12.24 -0.86
N ALA A 164 2.79 -12.22 -0.57
CA ALA A 164 3.28 -11.96 0.77
C ALA A 164 2.91 -10.54 1.26
N GLY A 165 2.90 -9.58 0.34
CA GLY A 165 2.66 -8.16 0.58
C GLY A 165 1.20 -7.74 0.59
N ILE A 166 0.26 -8.67 0.41
CA ILE A 166 -1.15 -8.29 0.28
C ILE A 166 -1.70 -7.62 1.54
N SER A 167 -1.40 -8.15 2.73
CA SER A 167 -1.81 -7.54 4.01
C SER A 167 -1.21 -6.13 4.15
N THR A 168 0.09 -5.99 3.90
CA THR A 168 0.80 -4.71 3.94
C THR A 168 0.18 -3.71 2.97
N GLY A 169 -0.14 -4.11 1.75
CA GLY A 169 -0.76 -3.22 0.78
C GLY A 169 -2.19 -2.84 1.10
N ILE A 170 -2.95 -3.69 1.81
CA ILE A 170 -4.26 -3.30 2.35
C ILE A 170 -4.10 -2.19 3.41
N ILE A 171 -3.13 -2.34 4.32
CA ILE A 171 -2.83 -1.32 5.34
C ILE A 171 -2.40 0.00 4.69
N TYR A 172 -1.52 -0.04 3.68
CA TYR A 172 -1.15 1.17 2.94
C TYR A 172 -2.31 1.75 2.15
N GLY A 173 -3.15 0.90 1.54
CA GLY A 173 -4.36 1.33 0.85
C GLY A 173 -5.28 2.15 1.73
N GLU A 174 -5.50 1.71 2.97
CA GLU A 174 -6.23 2.46 3.99
C GLU A 174 -5.56 3.81 4.31
N VAL A 175 -4.24 3.84 4.51
CA VAL A 175 -3.50 5.10 4.76
C VAL A 175 -3.68 6.08 3.61
N PHE A 176 -3.58 5.63 2.35
CA PHE A 176 -3.77 6.48 1.19
C PHE A 176 -5.22 6.97 1.05
N ALA A 177 -6.20 6.15 1.41
CA ALA A 177 -7.61 6.54 1.43
C ALA A 177 -7.87 7.63 2.47
N LYS A 178 -7.38 7.42 3.71
CA LYS A 178 -7.47 8.41 4.79
C LYS A 178 -6.72 9.70 4.46
N ALA A 179 -5.64 9.62 3.70
CA ALA A 179 -4.96 10.80 3.19
C ALA A 179 -5.82 11.62 2.20
N GLY A 180 -6.70 10.98 1.44
CA GLY A 180 -7.70 11.67 0.61
C GLY A 180 -8.78 12.38 1.43
N PHE A 181 -9.24 11.73 2.52
CA PHE A 181 -10.08 12.37 3.52
C PHE A 181 -9.39 13.61 4.12
N ALA A 182 -8.16 13.44 4.63
CA ALA A 182 -7.38 14.53 5.21
C ALA A 182 -7.10 15.66 4.21
N ASN A 183 -6.83 15.34 2.94
CA ASN A 183 -6.69 16.34 1.88
C ASN A 183 -7.94 17.22 1.78
N SER A 184 -9.11 16.60 1.76
CA SER A 184 -10.40 17.30 1.71
C SER A 184 -10.65 18.13 2.98
N MET A 185 -10.30 17.60 4.15
CA MET A 185 -10.45 18.31 5.42
C MET A 185 -9.52 19.52 5.53
N ILE A 186 -8.25 19.38 5.16
CA ILE A 186 -7.28 20.49 5.13
C ILE A 186 -7.70 21.55 4.11
N ALA A 187 -8.18 21.14 2.94
CA ALA A 187 -8.73 22.08 1.96
C ALA A 187 -9.91 22.87 2.54
N ASN A 188 -10.85 22.19 3.22
CA ASN A 188 -11.97 22.84 3.89
C ASN A 188 -11.52 23.76 5.05
N ASP A 189 -10.51 23.37 5.81
CA ASP A 189 -9.95 24.18 6.89
C ASP A 189 -9.39 25.51 6.36
N LEU A 190 -8.55 25.43 5.32
CA LEU A 190 -7.95 26.61 4.69
C LEU A 190 -9.01 27.46 4.00
N GLN A 191 -9.96 26.84 3.29
CA GLN A 191 -10.95 27.55 2.49
C GLN A 191 -12.05 28.19 3.34
N ASN A 192 -12.48 27.50 4.40
CA ASN A 192 -13.68 27.83 5.16
C ASN A 192 -13.42 28.00 6.66
N ARG A 193 -12.68 27.09 7.33
CA ARG A 193 -12.53 27.19 8.80
C ARG A 193 -11.77 28.44 9.22
N ALA A 194 -10.61 28.73 8.62
CA ALA A 194 -9.84 29.94 8.92
C ALA A 194 -10.67 31.23 8.74
N PRO A 195 -11.31 31.48 7.58
CA PRO A 195 -12.21 32.63 7.43
C PRO A 195 -13.36 32.68 8.42
N SER A 196 -13.90 31.52 8.81
CA SER A 196 -15.00 31.42 9.75
C SER A 196 -14.57 31.84 11.16
N ILE A 197 -13.37 31.44 11.59
CA ILE A 197 -12.78 31.89 12.86
C ILE A 197 -12.66 33.41 12.86
N TRP A 198 -12.02 33.99 11.85
CA TRP A 198 -11.87 35.46 11.76
C TRP A 198 -13.21 36.20 11.67
N ALA A 199 -14.19 35.62 10.97
CA ALA A 199 -15.53 36.19 10.90
C ALA A 199 -16.24 36.15 12.26
N SER A 200 -16.04 35.09 13.05
CA SER A 200 -16.62 34.96 14.39
C SER A 200 -15.99 35.96 15.37
N GLU A 201 -14.68 36.21 15.23
CA GLU A 201 -13.96 37.25 15.98
C GLU A 201 -14.43 38.66 15.63
N ASP A 202 -14.64 38.95 14.34
CA ASP A 202 -15.20 40.23 13.89
C ASP A 202 -16.61 40.46 14.46
N ILE A 203 -17.46 39.43 14.40
CA ILE A 203 -18.81 39.48 14.98
C ILE A 203 -18.73 39.71 16.49
N SER A 204 -17.84 39.01 17.20
CA SER A 204 -17.59 39.21 18.62
C SER A 204 -17.18 40.65 18.94
N GLY A 205 -16.28 41.23 18.13
CA GLY A 205 -15.87 42.63 18.23
C GLY A 205 -17.03 43.61 18.03
N LEU A 206 -17.90 43.37 17.05
CA LEU A 206 -19.10 44.18 16.81
C LEU A 206 -20.10 44.08 17.97
N VAL A 207 -20.32 42.87 18.50
CA VAL A 207 -21.18 42.65 19.66
C VAL A 207 -20.64 43.37 20.89
N ALA A 208 -19.33 43.32 21.14
CA ALA A 208 -18.69 44.04 22.23
C ALA A 208 -18.80 45.57 22.10
N ALA A 209 -18.71 46.10 20.87
CA ALA A 209 -18.77 47.54 20.61
C ALA A 209 -20.20 48.12 20.66
N ASN A 210 -21.18 47.40 20.10
CA ASN A 210 -22.51 47.93 19.82
C ASN A 210 -23.64 47.23 20.59
N GLY A 211 -23.39 46.03 21.13
CA GLY A 211 -24.39 45.13 21.68
C GLY A 211 -25.05 44.25 20.60
N ALA A 212 -25.37 43.00 20.96
CA ALA A 212 -25.85 41.97 20.03
C ALA A 212 -27.11 42.37 19.24
N ALA A 213 -28.11 42.96 19.90
CA ALA A 213 -29.35 43.38 19.24
C ALA A 213 -29.11 44.50 18.20
N ALA A 214 -28.17 45.41 18.47
CA ALA A 214 -27.80 46.47 17.54
C ALA A 214 -27.00 45.92 16.35
N THR A 215 -26.11 44.96 16.58
CA THR A 215 -25.38 44.25 15.52
C THR A 215 -26.34 43.54 14.57
N LEU A 216 -27.32 42.79 15.09
CA LEU A 216 -28.35 42.13 14.28
C LEU A 216 -29.24 43.13 13.52
N ALA A 217 -29.63 44.24 14.16
CA ALA A 217 -30.37 45.30 13.48
C ALA A 217 -29.58 45.91 12.31
N GLY A 218 -28.26 46.12 12.48
CA GLY A 218 -27.37 46.56 11.42
C GLY A 218 -27.31 45.58 10.26
N ALA A 219 -27.13 44.29 10.57
CA ALA A 219 -27.09 43.22 9.57
C ALA A 219 -28.43 43.06 8.83
N TYR A 220 -29.57 43.20 9.52
CA TYR A 220 -30.88 43.22 8.89
C TYR A 220 -31.00 44.34 7.86
N MET A 221 -30.63 45.57 8.24
CA MET A 221 -30.68 46.71 7.30
C MET A 221 -29.79 46.46 6.09
N GLN A 222 -28.59 45.89 6.28
CA GLN A 222 -27.71 45.52 5.17
C GLN A 222 -28.37 44.50 4.23
N GLY A 223 -28.92 43.42 4.79
CA GLY A 223 -29.63 42.38 4.02
C GLY A 223 -30.90 42.88 3.33
N ASN A 224 -31.58 43.86 3.92
CA ASN A 224 -32.82 44.45 3.41
C ASN A 224 -32.60 45.71 2.55
N GLY A 225 -31.46 45.79 1.85
CA GLY A 225 -31.16 46.88 0.91
C GLY A 225 -31.06 48.28 1.54
N GLY A 226 -30.67 48.35 2.81
CA GLY A 226 -30.56 49.57 3.61
C GLY A 226 -31.86 50.03 4.28
N SER A 227 -32.94 49.25 4.20
CA SER A 227 -34.24 49.58 4.78
C SER A 227 -34.40 49.01 6.20
N SER A 228 -34.94 49.83 7.11
CA SER A 228 -35.38 49.37 8.43
C SER A 228 -36.85 48.91 8.46
N ASP A 229 -37.52 48.89 7.30
CA ASP A 229 -38.91 48.42 7.21
C ASP A 229 -39.00 46.94 7.57
N GLY A 230 -40.01 46.55 8.36
CA GLY A 230 -40.17 45.18 8.84
C GLY A 230 -39.14 44.69 9.88
N MET A 231 -38.30 45.58 10.44
CA MET A 231 -37.26 45.20 11.40
C MET A 231 -37.85 44.55 12.67
N PRO A 232 -37.38 43.36 13.06
CA PRO A 232 -37.87 42.66 14.25
C PRO A 232 -37.19 43.19 15.52
N ASP A 233 -37.74 42.81 16.66
CA ASP A 233 -37.08 43.01 17.95
C ASP A 233 -36.16 41.81 18.24
N PHE A 234 -34.85 42.06 18.13
CA PHE A 234 -33.83 41.02 18.32
C PHE A 234 -33.56 40.69 19.79
N SER A 235 -34.02 41.52 20.74
CA SER A 235 -33.58 41.43 22.14
C SER A 235 -33.88 40.09 22.82
N ALA A 236 -34.91 39.38 22.37
CA ALA A 236 -35.28 38.06 22.91
C ALA A 236 -34.45 36.89 22.34
N TYR A 237 -33.68 37.10 21.27
CA TYR A 237 -33.02 36.02 20.52
C TYR A 237 -31.49 36.17 20.45
N THR A 238 -30.93 37.23 21.04
CA THR A 238 -29.49 37.51 20.94
C THR A 238 -28.62 36.39 21.49
N ASP A 239 -29.00 35.82 22.64
CA ASP A 239 -28.19 34.81 23.31
C ASP A 239 -28.22 33.51 22.50
N GLY A 240 -29.40 33.09 22.05
CA GLY A 240 -29.57 31.94 21.15
C GLY A 240 -28.83 32.08 19.81
N ILE A 241 -28.67 33.29 19.28
CA ILE A 241 -27.95 33.52 18.01
C ILE A 241 -26.44 33.64 18.21
N MET A 242 -26.02 34.39 19.24
CA MET A 242 -24.64 34.84 19.38
C MET A 242 -23.82 33.92 20.26
N THR A 243 -24.38 33.30 21.31
CA THR A 243 -23.56 32.62 22.34
C THR A 243 -24.01 31.20 22.68
N ASP A 244 -25.31 30.93 22.66
CA ASP A 244 -25.88 29.72 23.27
C ASP A 244 -26.19 28.62 22.25
N ALA A 245 -26.07 28.91 20.94
CA ALA A 245 -26.35 27.92 19.91
C ALA A 245 -25.32 26.78 19.94
N VAL A 246 -25.82 25.55 20.01
CA VAL A 246 -25.01 24.33 19.96
C VAL A 246 -25.58 23.36 18.93
N ASP A 247 -24.72 22.55 18.33
CA ASP A 247 -25.15 21.37 17.60
C ASP A 247 -25.87 20.43 18.57
N PRO A 248 -27.16 20.11 18.35
CA PRO A 248 -27.94 19.28 19.25
C PRO A 248 -27.44 17.84 19.36
N SER A 249 -26.63 17.37 18.40
CA SER A 249 -26.11 16.00 18.38
C SER A 249 -24.78 15.84 19.14
N THR A 250 -23.95 16.88 19.19
CA THR A 250 -22.59 16.83 19.77
C THR A 250 -22.41 17.78 20.96
N GLY A 251 -23.18 18.86 21.02
CA GLY A 251 -22.98 19.96 21.97
C GLY A 251 -21.91 20.97 21.55
N ILE A 252 -21.33 20.83 20.36
CA ILE A 252 -20.33 21.76 19.80
C ILE A 252 -20.98 23.15 19.60
N CYS A 253 -20.26 24.22 19.92
CA CYS A 253 -20.79 25.57 19.74
C CYS A 253 -20.91 25.92 18.25
N ILE A 254 -22.13 26.31 17.83
CA ILE A 254 -22.42 26.77 16.46
C ILE A 254 -22.86 28.24 16.43
N ALA A 255 -22.79 28.93 17.56
CA ALA A 255 -23.20 30.32 17.67
C ALA A 255 -22.36 31.23 16.75
N LEU A 256 -22.89 32.41 16.38
CA LEU A 256 -22.18 33.28 15.42
C LEU A 256 -20.83 33.80 15.90
N THR A 257 -20.55 33.72 17.20
CA THR A 257 -19.24 34.06 17.80
C THR A 257 -18.33 32.84 18.02
N CYS A 258 -18.71 31.67 17.52
CA CYS A 258 -17.93 30.44 17.58
C CYS A 258 -17.34 30.11 16.21
N ASP A 259 -16.23 29.38 16.21
CA ASP A 259 -15.35 29.15 15.06
C ASP A 259 -16.09 28.69 13.80
N ILE A 260 -17.02 27.74 13.92
CA ILE A 260 -17.77 27.18 12.78
C ILE A 260 -19.10 27.89 12.49
N GLY A 261 -19.54 28.81 13.35
CA GLY A 261 -20.85 29.45 13.25
C GLY A 261 -21.06 30.21 11.93
N PRO A 262 -20.12 31.10 11.53
CA PRO A 262 -20.22 31.82 10.26
C PRO A 262 -20.26 30.91 9.03
N MET A 263 -19.35 29.91 8.93
CA MET A 263 -19.36 28.97 7.80
C MET A 263 -20.59 28.08 7.78
N LEU A 264 -21.12 27.64 8.94
CA LEU A 264 -22.34 26.85 8.99
C LEU A 264 -23.52 27.64 8.42
N VAL A 265 -23.75 28.87 8.91
CA VAL A 265 -24.85 29.71 8.42
C VAL A 265 -24.71 30.03 6.94
N ALA A 266 -23.49 30.31 6.48
CA ALA A 266 -23.22 30.57 5.07
C ALA A 266 -23.49 29.32 4.20
N GLY A 267 -23.02 28.15 4.64
CA GLY A 267 -23.17 26.86 3.95
C GLY A 267 -24.62 26.38 3.86
N MET A 268 -25.47 26.69 4.85
CA MET A 268 -26.91 26.43 4.78
C MET A 268 -27.62 27.19 3.64
N GLY A 269 -27.01 28.26 3.13
CA GLY A 269 -27.55 29.07 2.03
C GLY A 269 -28.47 30.20 2.49
N ALA A 270 -28.87 31.05 1.53
CA ALA A 270 -29.70 32.21 1.78
C ALA A 270 -31.10 31.83 2.34
N PRO A 271 -31.75 32.72 3.12
CA PRO A 271 -33.12 32.53 3.59
C PRO A 271 -34.08 32.20 2.43
N ASP A 272 -34.83 31.11 2.58
CA ASP A 272 -35.82 30.64 1.60
C ASP A 272 -37.27 30.82 2.09
N GLY A 273 -37.45 31.18 3.37
CA GLY A 273 -38.76 31.18 4.05
C GLY A 273 -39.36 29.79 4.23
N GLY A 274 -38.59 28.75 3.91
CA GLY A 274 -38.96 27.35 3.84
C GLY A 274 -38.06 26.53 4.75
N VAL A 275 -37.40 25.52 4.18
CA VAL A 275 -36.64 24.52 4.95
C VAL A 275 -35.39 25.15 5.53
N THR A 276 -34.60 25.90 4.74
CA THR A 276 -33.37 26.52 5.21
C THR A 276 -33.64 27.47 6.38
N THR A 277 -34.63 28.34 6.22
CA THR A 277 -35.02 29.30 7.28
C THR A 277 -35.53 28.59 8.53
N GLN A 278 -36.35 27.54 8.41
CA GLN A 278 -36.86 26.81 9.58
C GLN A 278 -35.77 26.05 10.32
N THR A 279 -34.87 25.38 9.59
CA THR A 279 -33.74 24.66 10.19
C THR A 279 -32.81 25.62 10.93
N ARG A 280 -32.46 26.75 10.32
CA ARG A 280 -31.60 27.74 10.98
C ARG A 280 -32.30 28.39 12.19
N ALA A 281 -33.60 28.67 12.09
CA ALA A 281 -34.37 29.17 13.22
C ALA A 281 -34.42 28.22 14.41
N ALA A 282 -34.48 26.90 14.15
CA ALA A 282 -34.43 25.89 15.19
C ALA A 282 -33.06 25.82 15.87
N LEU A 283 -31.98 25.83 15.09
CA LEU A 283 -30.60 25.75 15.61
C LEU A 283 -30.22 26.96 16.48
N TYR A 284 -30.65 28.16 16.08
CA TYR A 284 -30.28 29.43 16.73
C TYR A 284 -31.37 30.00 17.65
N GLY A 285 -32.40 29.20 17.98
CA GLY A 285 -33.35 29.53 19.05
C GLY A 285 -34.38 30.63 18.74
N TYR A 286 -34.68 30.89 17.47
CA TYR A 286 -35.68 31.89 17.06
C TYR A 286 -36.88 31.31 16.28
N ALA A 287 -37.07 30.00 16.30
CA ALA A 287 -38.21 29.33 15.65
C ALA A 287 -39.59 29.83 16.13
N ASP A 288 -39.71 30.21 17.40
CA ASP A 288 -40.97 30.68 18.00
C ASP A 288 -41.28 32.16 17.72
N SER A 289 -40.47 32.84 16.90
CA SER A 289 -40.63 34.27 16.57
C SER A 289 -41.83 34.59 15.65
N GLY A 290 -42.54 33.56 15.17
CA GLY A 290 -43.77 33.71 14.39
C GLY A 290 -43.53 34.46 13.08
N GLU A 291 -44.30 35.53 12.85
CA GLU A 291 -44.21 36.33 11.61
C GLU A 291 -42.84 37.03 11.43
N GLN A 292 -42.02 37.14 12.50
CA GLN A 292 -40.71 37.79 12.46
C GLN A 292 -39.57 36.84 12.02
N MET A 293 -39.82 35.53 11.92
CA MET A 293 -38.78 34.53 11.68
C MET A 293 -37.94 34.83 10.42
N ASN A 294 -38.59 35.16 9.30
CA ASN A 294 -37.89 35.46 8.05
C ASN A 294 -37.00 36.71 8.17
N ALA A 295 -37.42 37.70 8.94
CA ALA A 295 -36.66 38.92 9.15
C ALA A 295 -35.45 38.69 10.09
N ILE A 296 -35.62 37.84 11.10
CA ILE A 296 -34.52 37.42 11.98
C ILE A 296 -33.51 36.57 11.18
N ASP A 297 -34.00 35.61 10.39
CA ASP A 297 -33.16 34.76 9.54
C ASP A 297 -32.34 35.57 8.53
N LEU A 298 -32.95 36.59 7.92
CA LEU A 298 -32.24 37.53 7.05
C LEU A 298 -31.10 38.25 7.80
N ALA A 299 -31.31 38.67 9.04
CA ALA A 299 -30.28 39.32 9.84
C ALA A 299 -29.14 38.36 10.19
N VAL A 300 -29.47 37.14 10.60
CA VAL A 300 -28.50 36.07 10.94
C VAL A 300 -27.65 35.74 9.72
N TYR A 301 -28.28 35.45 8.58
CA TYR A 301 -27.56 35.13 7.34
C TYR A 301 -26.72 36.30 6.83
N SER A 302 -27.25 37.53 6.88
CA SER A 302 -26.51 38.70 6.39
C SER A 302 -25.28 39.00 7.25
N LEU A 303 -25.38 38.83 8.57
CA LEU A 303 -24.24 38.99 9.47
C LEU A 303 -23.18 37.91 9.23
N ALA A 304 -23.59 36.65 9.32
CA ALA A 304 -22.68 35.52 9.27
C ALA A 304 -22.05 35.38 7.86
N GLY A 305 -22.90 35.33 6.83
CA GLY A 305 -22.46 35.22 5.44
C GLY A 305 -21.70 36.45 4.95
N GLY A 306 -22.08 37.64 5.41
CA GLY A 306 -21.38 38.88 5.09
C GLY A 306 -19.97 38.92 5.68
N SER A 307 -19.82 38.60 6.98
CA SER A 307 -18.51 38.54 7.63
C SER A 307 -17.64 37.41 7.07
N PHE A 308 -18.21 36.22 6.85
CA PHE A 308 -17.52 35.08 6.27
C PHE A 308 -16.97 35.38 4.87
N LEU A 309 -17.79 35.95 3.98
CA LEU A 309 -17.37 36.34 2.64
C LEU A 309 -16.33 37.48 2.67
N ALA A 310 -16.46 38.44 3.60
CA ALA A 310 -15.48 39.52 3.77
C ALA A 310 -14.09 39.02 4.17
N ARG A 311 -14.02 37.85 4.82
CA ARG A 311 -12.79 37.12 5.17
C ARG A 311 -12.37 36.10 4.12
N GLY A 312 -13.00 36.11 2.94
CA GLY A 312 -12.65 35.21 1.84
C GLY A 312 -13.08 33.76 2.09
N GLY A 313 -14.15 33.53 2.84
CA GLY A 313 -14.76 32.22 2.95
C GLY A 313 -15.24 31.70 1.60
N GLY A 314 -14.90 30.45 1.27
CA GLY A 314 -15.19 29.84 -0.03
C GLY A 314 -14.33 30.33 -1.19
N ALA A 315 -13.21 31.02 -0.91
CA ALA A 315 -12.27 31.44 -1.95
C ALA A 315 -11.56 30.24 -2.62
N GLU A 316 -11.21 30.37 -3.90
CA GLU A 316 -10.31 29.42 -4.56
C GLU A 316 -8.91 29.55 -3.94
N LEU A 317 -8.39 28.49 -3.32
CA LEU A 317 -7.16 28.55 -2.52
C LEU A 317 -5.94 29.00 -3.34
N SER A 318 -5.86 28.63 -4.62
CA SER A 318 -4.78 29.06 -5.52
C SER A 318 -4.80 30.56 -5.84
N GLU A 319 -5.91 31.24 -5.58
CA GLU A 319 -6.09 32.68 -5.78
C GLU A 319 -6.11 33.46 -4.46
N ALA A 320 -6.08 32.77 -3.32
CA ALA A 320 -6.13 33.36 -1.99
C ALA A 320 -4.85 34.17 -1.69
N THR A 321 -5.02 35.43 -1.29
CA THR A 321 -3.88 36.32 -0.96
C THR A 321 -3.43 36.21 0.49
N ASP A 322 -4.16 35.47 1.31
CA ASP A 322 -4.05 35.30 2.76
C ASP A 322 -3.76 33.84 3.13
N LEU A 323 -3.17 33.06 2.21
CA LEU A 323 -2.89 31.63 2.40
C LEU A 323 -1.99 31.35 3.60
N ARG A 324 -1.04 32.25 3.87
CA ARG A 324 -0.12 32.14 5.01
C ARG A 324 -0.88 32.26 6.33
N GLU A 325 -1.73 33.26 6.44
CA GLU A 325 -2.57 33.51 7.60
C GLU A 325 -3.56 32.35 7.80
N ARG A 326 -4.14 31.81 6.71
CA ARG A 326 -5.03 30.64 6.78
C ARG A 326 -4.34 29.43 7.39
N LEU A 327 -3.12 29.12 6.92
CA LEU A 327 -2.33 28.01 7.42
C LEU A 327 -1.99 28.20 8.90
N ASP A 328 -1.52 29.39 9.29
CA ASP A 328 -1.17 29.70 10.68
C ASP A 328 -2.39 29.56 11.61
N GLU A 329 -3.58 29.99 11.16
CA GLU A 329 -4.81 29.90 11.95
C GLU A 329 -5.21 28.44 12.27
N VAL A 330 -5.15 27.54 11.28
CA VAL A 330 -5.65 26.16 11.45
C VAL A 330 -4.59 25.17 11.91
N SER A 331 -3.31 25.46 11.66
CA SER A 331 -2.21 24.54 11.99
C SER A 331 -1.22 25.09 13.03
N GLY A 332 -1.23 26.41 13.29
CA GLY A 332 -0.20 27.09 14.08
C GLY A 332 1.17 27.17 13.40
N VAL A 333 1.26 26.84 12.10
CA VAL A 333 2.50 26.84 11.32
C VAL A 333 2.59 28.08 10.45
N ASP A 334 3.63 28.89 10.72
CA ASP A 334 3.95 30.07 9.93
C ASP A 334 5.03 29.78 8.85
N ILE A 335 4.69 30.00 7.58
CA ILE A 335 5.62 29.96 6.44
C ILE A 335 5.64 31.32 5.75
N THR A 336 6.72 32.07 5.97
CA THR A 336 6.84 33.47 5.51
C THR A 336 7.16 33.61 4.02
N ASP A 337 7.86 32.64 3.45
CA ASP A 337 8.24 32.64 2.04
C ASP A 337 7.05 32.15 1.19
N PRO A 338 6.49 32.99 0.31
CA PRO A 338 5.30 32.63 -0.47
C PRO A 338 5.59 31.51 -1.49
N ASP A 339 6.80 31.39 -2.01
CA ASP A 339 7.14 30.32 -2.96
C ASP A 339 7.21 28.98 -2.24
N VAL A 340 7.82 28.96 -1.04
CA VAL A 340 7.84 27.78 -0.16
C VAL A 340 6.44 27.39 0.28
N LEU A 341 5.62 28.36 0.71
CA LEU A 341 4.24 28.10 1.13
C LEU A 341 3.41 27.49 -0.01
N ASN A 342 3.47 28.06 -1.22
CA ASN A 342 2.77 27.50 -2.38
C ASN A 342 3.26 26.09 -2.71
N GLY A 343 4.57 25.85 -2.64
CA GLY A 343 5.14 24.51 -2.82
C GLY A 343 4.65 23.52 -1.77
N VAL A 344 4.56 23.91 -0.50
CA VAL A 344 4.05 23.04 0.58
C VAL A 344 2.58 22.71 0.38
N ILE A 345 1.74 23.69 0.04
CA ILE A 345 0.29 23.46 -0.07
C ILE A 345 -0.07 22.76 -1.38
N PHE A 346 0.40 23.27 -2.52
CA PHE A 346 -0.06 22.81 -3.84
C PHE A 346 0.93 21.90 -4.56
N GLY A 347 2.21 21.90 -4.13
CA GLY A 347 3.25 21.15 -4.81
C GLY A 347 3.68 21.81 -6.12
N THR A 348 4.37 21.01 -6.94
CA THR A 348 4.77 21.39 -8.29
C THR A 348 3.68 20.96 -9.27
N PRO A 349 3.24 21.85 -10.18
CA PRO A 349 2.29 21.48 -11.23
C PRO A 349 2.81 20.29 -12.05
N ASP A 350 1.92 19.34 -12.34
CA ASP A 350 2.19 18.16 -13.17
C ASP A 350 3.34 17.26 -12.66
N ALA A 351 3.66 17.30 -11.37
CA ALA A 351 4.61 16.36 -10.80
C ALA A 351 4.09 14.92 -10.88
N ASP A 352 4.91 14.00 -11.41
CA ASP A 352 4.57 12.57 -11.51
C ASP A 352 4.24 11.98 -10.12
N ILE A 353 4.98 12.44 -9.09
CA ILE A 353 4.75 12.10 -7.69
C ILE A 353 4.27 13.37 -6.95
N PRO A 354 3.10 13.33 -6.27
CA PRO A 354 2.56 14.47 -5.54
C PRO A 354 3.53 14.96 -4.46
N ASN A 355 3.82 16.25 -4.43
CA ASN A 355 4.81 16.85 -3.53
C ASN A 355 4.32 18.13 -2.84
N GLY A 356 3.00 18.29 -2.72
CA GLY A 356 2.32 19.27 -1.87
C GLY A 356 1.21 18.60 -1.07
N LEU A 357 0.82 19.16 0.08
CA LEU A 357 -0.21 18.57 0.93
C LEU A 357 -1.53 18.35 0.17
N LEU A 358 -2.00 19.36 -0.55
CA LEU A 358 -3.24 19.27 -1.34
C LEU A 358 -3.05 18.67 -2.73
N SER A 359 -1.83 18.28 -3.10
CA SER A 359 -1.57 17.66 -4.40
C SER A 359 -2.07 16.22 -4.45
N VAL A 360 -2.57 15.82 -5.62
CA VAL A 360 -3.06 14.47 -5.89
C VAL A 360 -2.57 14.05 -7.27
N SER A 361 -2.14 12.80 -7.41
CA SER A 361 -1.91 12.19 -8.72
C SER A 361 -2.55 10.80 -8.77
N ASP A 362 -2.77 10.31 -9.99
CA ASP A 362 -3.14 8.92 -10.23
C ASP A 362 -1.87 8.09 -10.38
N TYR A 363 -1.76 7.03 -9.59
CA TYR A 363 -0.71 6.03 -9.73
C TYR A 363 -1.34 4.67 -9.97
N SER A 364 -1.43 4.28 -11.24
CA SER A 364 -2.02 3.01 -11.67
C SER A 364 -3.47 2.81 -11.19
N GLY A 365 -4.29 3.86 -11.23
CA GLY A 365 -5.70 3.84 -10.80
C GLY A 365 -5.91 4.05 -9.29
N ILE A 366 -4.84 4.34 -8.55
CA ILE A 366 -4.89 4.67 -7.12
C ILE A 366 -4.61 6.16 -6.95
N PRO A 367 -5.49 6.92 -6.27
CA PRO A 367 -5.20 8.30 -5.93
C PRO A 367 -4.09 8.35 -4.86
N LEU A 368 -2.90 8.84 -5.24
CA LEU A 368 -1.85 9.19 -4.30
C LEU A 368 -2.07 10.63 -3.83
N ASN A 369 -2.23 10.78 -2.51
CA ASN A 369 -2.40 12.08 -1.87
C ASN A 369 -1.06 12.55 -1.30
N GLY A 370 -0.65 13.77 -1.63
CA GLY A 370 0.65 14.30 -1.22
C GLY A 370 0.83 14.42 0.30
N ILE A 371 -0.25 14.52 1.09
CA ILE A 371 -0.16 14.41 2.55
C ILE A 371 0.46 13.06 2.99
N ALA A 372 0.05 11.94 2.40
CA ALA A 372 0.62 10.64 2.77
C ALA A 372 2.13 10.61 2.50
N LEU A 373 2.53 11.17 1.36
CA LEU A 373 3.94 11.23 0.95
C LEU A 373 4.75 12.19 1.82
N PHE A 374 4.15 13.32 2.22
CA PHE A 374 4.74 14.23 3.20
C PHE A 374 5.00 13.53 4.54
N LEU A 375 4.01 12.82 5.08
CA LEU A 375 4.13 12.12 6.36
C LEU A 375 5.12 10.95 6.29
N LEU A 376 5.08 10.15 5.22
CA LEU A 376 6.04 9.06 4.99
C LEU A 376 7.47 9.60 4.89
N GLY A 377 7.66 10.68 4.12
CA GLY A 377 8.95 11.37 4.04
C GLY A 377 9.41 11.90 5.39
N ALA A 378 8.52 12.56 6.14
CA ALA A 378 8.83 13.09 7.46
C ALA A 378 9.23 11.98 8.46
N GLN A 379 8.72 10.76 8.30
CA GLN A 379 9.08 9.61 9.12
C GLN A 379 10.39 8.94 8.66
N GLY A 380 10.58 8.75 7.36
CA GLY A 380 11.68 7.97 6.78
C GLY A 380 12.96 8.77 6.48
N ASP A 381 12.83 10.02 6.02
CA ASP A 381 13.94 10.92 5.73
C ASP A 381 13.56 12.38 6.06
N LEU A 382 13.69 12.72 7.34
CA LEU A 382 13.45 14.07 7.86
C LEU A 382 14.22 15.15 7.08
N PHE A 383 15.49 14.90 6.74
CA PHE A 383 16.33 15.90 6.10
C PHE A 383 16.00 16.08 4.62
N GLY A 384 15.80 14.98 3.90
CA GLY A 384 15.32 15.00 2.51
C GLY A 384 13.96 15.66 2.39
N THR A 385 13.05 15.41 3.34
CA THR A 385 11.72 16.03 3.35
C THR A 385 11.78 17.53 3.61
N MET A 386 12.54 17.99 4.61
CA MET A 386 12.78 19.43 4.81
C MET A 386 13.37 20.09 3.57
N THR A 387 14.29 19.41 2.89
CA THR A 387 14.92 19.92 1.66
C THR A 387 13.92 20.00 0.50
N THR A 388 13.09 18.97 0.34
CA THR A 388 12.07 18.87 -0.71
C THR A 388 11.04 19.99 -0.58
N TYR A 389 10.57 20.23 0.63
CA TYR A 389 9.53 21.22 0.92
C TYR A 389 10.08 22.61 1.22
N GLY A 390 11.40 22.79 1.33
CA GLY A 390 12.03 24.08 1.64
C GLY A 390 11.73 24.62 3.05
N ILE A 391 11.36 23.74 3.97
CA ILE A 391 10.90 24.10 5.33
C ILE A 391 11.92 23.71 6.41
N GLY A 392 11.83 24.37 7.56
CA GLY A 392 12.61 24.02 8.76
C GLY A 392 11.98 22.92 9.61
N LEU A 393 12.74 22.38 10.56
CA LEU A 393 12.30 21.28 11.43
C LEU A 393 11.01 21.58 12.20
N THR A 394 10.85 22.80 12.73
CA THR A 394 9.64 23.17 13.48
C THR A 394 8.40 23.22 12.60
N GLN A 395 8.54 23.67 11.35
CA GLN A 395 7.45 23.69 10.37
C GLN A 395 7.11 22.26 9.94
N LEU A 396 8.12 21.42 9.69
CA LEU A 396 7.91 20.01 9.37
C LEU A 396 7.14 19.30 10.50
N LEU A 397 7.57 19.45 11.75
CA LEU A 397 6.88 18.80 12.89
C LEU A 397 5.45 19.32 13.06
N GLY A 398 5.23 20.64 12.98
CA GLY A 398 3.88 21.20 13.12
C GLY A 398 2.93 20.76 12.00
N LEU A 399 3.43 20.69 10.76
CA LEU A 399 2.64 20.17 9.63
C LEU A 399 2.40 18.66 9.76
N SER A 400 3.37 17.90 10.28
CA SER A 400 3.20 16.47 10.54
C SER A 400 2.17 16.20 11.63
N ASP A 401 2.13 17.03 12.68
CA ASP A 401 1.10 16.94 13.72
C ASP A 401 -0.27 17.27 13.11
N TYR A 402 -0.40 18.43 12.45
CA TYR A 402 -1.67 18.86 11.83
C TYR A 402 -2.23 17.85 10.81
N ALA A 403 -1.40 17.39 9.87
CA ALA A 403 -1.83 16.44 8.87
C ALA A 403 -1.99 15.01 9.43
N GLY A 404 -1.15 14.64 10.39
CA GLY A 404 -1.19 13.33 11.05
C GLY A 404 -2.42 13.15 11.92
N GLU A 405 -2.89 14.20 12.59
CA GLU A 405 -4.16 14.20 13.33
C GLU A 405 -5.36 14.03 12.39
N TRP A 406 -5.37 14.71 11.24
CA TRP A 406 -6.44 14.55 10.24
C TRP A 406 -6.48 13.17 9.59
N ILE A 407 -5.33 12.52 9.38
CA ILE A 407 -5.28 11.12 8.88
C ILE A 407 -5.58 10.10 9.99
N GLY A 408 -5.48 10.50 11.27
CA GLY A 408 -5.63 9.59 12.41
C GLY A 408 -4.38 8.75 12.70
N MET A 409 -3.21 9.17 12.20
CA MET A 409 -1.93 8.49 12.43
C MET A 409 -1.11 9.10 13.57
N VAL A 410 -1.44 10.31 14.00
CA VAL A 410 -0.73 11.04 15.07
C VAL A 410 -1.74 11.58 16.07
N GLY A 411 -1.41 11.51 17.36
CA GLY A 411 -2.19 12.15 18.41
C GLY A 411 -3.62 11.58 18.56
N THR A 412 -4.56 12.47 18.86
CA THR A 412 -6.00 12.15 18.84
C THR A 412 -6.54 12.56 17.47
N PRO A 413 -7.20 11.67 16.71
CA PRO A 413 -7.70 12.02 15.39
C PRO A 413 -8.60 13.26 15.42
N THR A 414 -8.39 14.18 14.49
CA THR A 414 -9.28 15.34 14.34
C THR A 414 -10.64 14.88 13.85
N GLU A 415 -11.68 15.49 14.40
CA GLU A 415 -13.08 15.14 14.12
C GLU A 415 -13.73 16.23 13.27
N PHE A 416 -14.31 15.86 12.14
CA PHE A 416 -15.11 16.73 11.30
C PHE A 416 -16.55 16.81 11.81
N GLU A 417 -17.07 18.02 11.97
CA GLU A 417 -18.43 18.26 12.46
C GLU A 417 -19.45 18.05 11.35
N MET A 418 -20.15 16.92 11.36
CA MET A 418 -21.08 16.50 10.29
C MET A 418 -22.25 17.47 10.09
N ILE A 419 -22.56 18.32 11.06
CA ILE A 419 -23.56 19.39 10.90
C ILE A 419 -23.21 20.34 9.73
N LEU A 420 -21.93 20.50 9.39
CA LEU A 420 -21.46 21.33 8.27
C LEU A 420 -21.92 20.80 6.91
N THR A 421 -22.21 19.50 6.81
CA THR A 421 -22.74 18.83 5.61
C THR A 421 -24.19 18.38 5.78
N GLY A 422 -24.85 18.79 6.87
CA GLY A 422 -26.25 18.45 7.18
C GLY A 422 -26.45 17.10 7.89
N GLY A 423 -25.35 16.44 8.32
CA GLY A 423 -25.36 15.23 9.11
C GLY A 423 -25.46 15.46 10.62
N GLN A 424 -25.23 14.39 11.40
CA GLN A 424 -25.22 14.39 12.87
C GLN A 424 -23.92 13.80 13.40
N GLY A 425 -23.51 14.23 14.59
CA GLY A 425 -22.29 13.74 15.23
C GLY A 425 -21.03 14.36 14.62
N THR A 426 -19.92 13.69 14.87
CA THR A 426 -18.62 13.96 14.27
C THR A 426 -18.12 12.72 13.55
N ILE A 427 -17.14 12.91 12.66
CA ILE A 427 -16.48 11.81 11.97
C ILE A 427 -14.97 12.05 11.89
N ASN A 428 -14.17 11.05 12.23
CA ASN A 428 -12.71 11.05 12.02
C ASN A 428 -12.35 10.17 10.81
N ALA A 429 -11.06 10.12 10.48
CA ALA A 429 -10.56 9.33 9.34
C ALA A 429 -10.82 7.81 9.45
N ASP A 430 -10.80 7.24 10.67
CA ASP A 430 -11.03 5.82 10.89
C ASP A 430 -12.51 5.47 10.64
N ASP A 431 -13.42 6.28 11.18
CA ASP A 431 -14.86 6.12 10.98
C ASP A 431 -15.23 6.34 9.50
N TRP A 432 -14.68 7.39 8.87
CA TRP A 432 -14.89 7.66 7.45
C TRP A 432 -14.40 6.50 6.59
N TRP A 433 -13.20 5.96 6.86
CA TRP A 433 -12.65 4.82 6.14
C TRP A 433 -13.56 3.60 6.24
N GLN A 434 -13.96 3.22 7.45
CA GLN A 434 -14.73 2.00 7.67
C GLN A 434 -16.15 2.09 7.08
N ILE A 435 -16.77 3.27 7.12
CA ILE A 435 -18.07 3.50 6.47
C ILE A 435 -17.89 3.44 4.94
N SER A 436 -16.91 4.17 4.40
CA SER A 436 -16.72 4.31 2.96
C SER A 436 -16.20 3.04 2.29
N PHE A 437 -15.46 2.20 3.02
CA PHE A 437 -15.00 0.91 2.52
C PHE A 437 -16.18 -0.03 2.23
N GLY A 438 -17.13 -0.12 3.16
CA GLY A 438 -18.27 -1.03 3.08
C GLY A 438 -19.54 -0.44 2.47
N GLY A 439 -19.56 0.85 2.12
CA GLY A 439 -20.77 1.58 1.77
C GLY A 439 -20.53 2.89 1.03
N GLU A 440 -21.54 3.76 1.02
CA GLU A 440 -21.44 5.12 0.47
C GLU A 440 -20.67 6.03 1.44
N GLU A 441 -19.77 6.87 0.92
CA GLU A 441 -18.96 7.74 1.76
C GLU A 441 -19.83 8.85 2.39
N PRO A 442 -19.70 9.11 3.70
CA PRO A 442 -20.73 9.81 4.46
C PRO A 442 -20.73 11.34 4.28
N ILE A 443 -19.76 11.93 3.57
CA ILE A 443 -19.57 13.38 3.48
C ILE A 443 -20.07 13.95 2.15
N ALA A 444 -19.47 13.56 1.02
CA ALA A 444 -19.87 14.04 -0.30
C ALA A 444 -20.77 13.04 -1.06
N GLY A 445 -20.97 11.83 -0.52
CA GLY A 445 -21.73 10.76 -1.15
C GLY A 445 -20.95 10.05 -2.26
N GLY A 446 -21.57 9.02 -2.85
CA GLY A 446 -20.89 8.14 -3.81
C GLY A 446 -19.91 7.17 -3.15
N TYR A 447 -19.05 6.54 -3.96
CA TYR A 447 -18.19 5.43 -3.53
C TYR A 447 -16.72 5.76 -3.74
N ILE A 448 -15.89 5.47 -2.72
CA ILE A 448 -14.45 5.69 -2.81
C ILE A 448 -13.80 4.64 -3.76
N PRO A 449 -12.76 5.01 -4.54
CA PRO A 449 -12.17 4.12 -5.54
C PRO A 449 -11.63 2.79 -4.99
N ILE A 450 -11.17 2.80 -3.74
CA ILE A 450 -10.56 1.66 -3.07
C ILE A 450 -11.56 0.86 -2.21
N GLY A 451 -12.83 1.26 -2.16
CA GLY A 451 -13.88 0.56 -1.39
C GLY A 451 -14.42 -0.69 -2.09
N LEU A 452 -15.31 -1.43 -1.41
CA LEU A 452 -15.95 -2.63 -1.96
C LEU A 452 -16.94 -2.32 -3.10
N ASN A 453 -17.56 -1.14 -3.08
CA ASN A 453 -18.51 -0.67 -4.09
C ASN A 453 -17.80 -0.17 -5.36
N ARG A 454 -17.09 -1.07 -6.05
CA ARG A 454 -16.33 -0.76 -7.27
C ARG A 454 -16.65 -1.73 -8.40
N GLY A 455 -16.52 -1.24 -9.65
CA GLY A 455 -16.76 -2.06 -10.85
C GLY A 455 -18.18 -2.62 -10.88
N ASP A 456 -18.30 -3.94 -11.07
CA ASP A 456 -19.61 -4.60 -11.14
C ASP A 456 -20.39 -4.61 -9.81
N PHE A 457 -19.74 -4.21 -8.70
CA PHE A 457 -20.33 -4.15 -7.36
C PHE A 457 -20.72 -2.73 -6.91
N GLU A 458 -20.58 -1.72 -7.77
CA GLU A 458 -20.92 -0.34 -7.43
C GLU A 458 -22.39 -0.22 -6.97
N GLY A 459 -22.58 0.24 -5.73
CA GLY A 459 -23.88 0.38 -5.07
C GLY A 459 -24.57 -0.92 -4.68
N ALA A 460 -23.90 -2.07 -4.79
CA ALA A 460 -24.43 -3.37 -4.39
C ALA A 460 -24.12 -3.72 -2.92
N VAL A 461 -23.06 -3.15 -2.35
CA VAL A 461 -22.56 -3.48 -1.01
C VAL A 461 -22.98 -2.38 -0.03
N ASN A 462 -23.55 -2.78 1.11
CA ASN A 462 -23.84 -1.88 2.21
C ASN A 462 -23.62 -2.61 3.54
N MET A 463 -22.36 -2.66 3.96
CA MET A 463 -21.95 -3.28 5.21
C MET A 463 -21.93 -2.24 6.34
N ASP A 464 -22.37 -2.66 7.52
CA ASP A 464 -22.13 -1.85 8.72
C ASP A 464 -20.65 -1.86 9.12
N VAL A 465 -20.25 -0.85 9.89
CA VAL A 465 -18.88 -0.69 10.38
C VAL A 465 -18.39 -1.92 11.13
N THR A 466 -19.24 -2.59 11.93
CA THR A 466 -18.82 -3.78 12.69
C THR A 466 -18.36 -4.89 11.76
N LYS A 467 -19.10 -5.10 10.66
CA LYS A 467 -18.74 -6.12 9.67
C LYS A 467 -17.47 -5.75 8.90
N VAL A 468 -17.31 -4.49 8.54
CA VAL A 468 -16.07 -3.99 7.92
C VAL A 468 -14.88 -4.20 8.85
N THR A 469 -15.02 -3.86 10.14
CA THR A 469 -13.97 -4.07 11.15
C THR A 469 -13.62 -5.56 11.30
N GLU A 470 -14.61 -6.46 11.26
CA GLU A 470 -14.38 -7.91 11.30
C GLU A 470 -13.58 -8.41 10.09
N ILE A 471 -13.96 -7.97 8.88
CA ILE A 471 -13.28 -8.35 7.63
C ILE A 471 -11.85 -7.83 7.60
N LEU A 472 -11.65 -6.57 7.97
CA LEU A 472 -10.33 -5.94 7.86
C LEU A 472 -9.42 -6.29 9.03
N TYR A 473 -9.88 -6.21 10.29
CA TYR A 473 -8.97 -6.12 11.44
C TYR A 473 -9.16 -7.18 12.54
N THR A 474 -10.41 -7.49 12.91
CA THR A 474 -10.67 -8.15 14.22
C THR A 474 -10.98 -9.63 14.15
N SER A 475 -11.43 -10.15 13.00
CA SER A 475 -11.71 -11.58 12.89
C SER A 475 -10.40 -12.40 12.80
N PRO A 476 -10.44 -13.71 13.12
CA PRO A 476 -9.33 -14.62 12.82
C PRO A 476 -8.97 -14.70 11.33
N TYR A 477 -9.84 -14.17 10.47
CA TYR A 477 -9.73 -14.12 9.02
C TYR A 477 -9.50 -12.69 8.52
N ALA A 478 -9.04 -11.79 9.40
CA ALA A 478 -8.80 -10.39 9.09
C ALA A 478 -7.85 -10.23 7.89
N LEU A 479 -8.23 -9.41 6.92
CA LEU A 479 -7.45 -9.17 5.70
C LEU A 479 -6.19 -8.32 5.94
N THR A 480 -6.07 -7.63 7.08
CA THR A 480 -4.81 -6.99 7.51
C THR A 480 -3.92 -7.94 8.33
N SER A 481 -4.26 -9.22 8.43
CA SER A 481 -3.45 -10.24 9.10
C SER A 481 -2.76 -11.16 8.09
N ASP A 482 -1.95 -12.10 8.58
CA ASP A 482 -1.34 -13.15 7.75
C ASP A 482 -2.37 -14.01 7.00
N PHE A 483 -3.63 -14.01 7.43
CA PHE A 483 -4.71 -14.70 6.74
C PHE A 483 -4.88 -14.24 5.28
N ALA A 484 -4.53 -13.00 4.95
CA ALA A 484 -4.65 -12.50 3.59
C ALA A 484 -3.83 -13.30 2.57
N ARG A 485 -2.70 -13.90 2.99
CA ARG A 485 -1.91 -14.84 2.17
C ARG A 485 -2.67 -16.15 1.94
N ILE A 486 -3.37 -16.64 2.96
CA ILE A 486 -4.22 -17.83 2.88
C ILE A 486 -5.44 -17.55 1.98
N PHE A 487 -6.01 -16.35 2.07
CA PHE A 487 -7.08 -15.91 1.19
C PHE A 487 -6.63 -15.97 -0.27
N MET A 488 -5.46 -15.42 -0.59
CA MET A 488 -4.89 -15.49 -1.94
C MET A 488 -4.57 -16.92 -2.39
N TYR A 489 -4.09 -17.78 -1.50
CA TYR A 489 -3.96 -19.20 -1.82
C TYR A 489 -5.31 -19.80 -2.25
N GLY A 490 -6.38 -19.49 -1.52
CA GLY A 490 -7.75 -19.89 -1.86
C GLY A 490 -8.18 -19.41 -3.24
N GLU A 491 -7.99 -18.11 -3.52
CA GLU A 491 -8.34 -17.51 -4.81
C GLU A 491 -7.57 -18.14 -5.98
N LEU A 492 -6.27 -18.38 -5.82
CA LEU A 492 -5.41 -18.90 -6.89
C LEU A 492 -5.59 -20.41 -7.11
N SER A 493 -5.79 -21.18 -6.05
CA SER A 493 -5.93 -22.64 -6.14
C SER A 493 -7.37 -23.10 -6.39
N GLY A 494 -8.36 -22.28 -6.05
CA GLY A 494 -9.77 -22.68 -6.02
C GLY A 494 -10.12 -23.62 -4.86
N SER A 495 -9.24 -23.77 -3.86
CA SER A 495 -9.44 -24.67 -2.72
C SER A 495 -8.81 -24.12 -1.44
N THR A 496 -9.33 -24.55 -0.29
CA THR A 496 -8.72 -24.23 1.02
C THR A 496 -7.39 -24.95 1.20
N LEU A 497 -6.52 -24.42 2.05
CA LEU A 497 -5.37 -25.19 2.55
C LEU A 497 -5.85 -26.47 3.26
N PRO A 498 -5.16 -27.61 3.10
CA PRO A 498 -5.41 -28.79 3.91
C PRO A 498 -5.19 -28.48 5.40
N ALA A 499 -6.10 -28.91 6.27
CA ALA A 499 -5.95 -28.71 7.71
C ALA A 499 -4.75 -29.48 8.31
N GLU A 500 -4.34 -30.56 7.65
CA GLU A 500 -3.19 -31.40 7.98
C GLU A 500 -2.55 -31.89 6.67
N GLU A 501 -1.30 -32.35 6.72
CA GLU A 501 -0.60 -32.90 5.55
C GLU A 501 -1.40 -34.06 4.94
N GLY A 502 -1.78 -33.93 3.66
CA GLY A 502 -2.64 -34.91 2.96
C GLY A 502 -4.14 -34.88 3.36
N GLY A 503 -4.57 -33.89 4.14
CA GLY A 503 -5.96 -33.69 4.55
C GLY A 503 -6.89 -33.28 3.40
N ALA A 504 -8.21 -33.39 3.63
CA ALA A 504 -9.21 -32.98 2.66
C ALA A 504 -9.30 -31.45 2.55
N THR A 505 -9.42 -30.94 1.32
CA THR A 505 -9.66 -29.52 1.02
C THR A 505 -11.14 -29.28 0.71
N THR A 506 -11.57 -28.03 0.83
CA THR A 506 -12.91 -27.57 0.43
C THR A 506 -12.80 -26.59 -0.73
N ASP A 507 -13.80 -26.54 -1.60
CA ASP A 507 -13.85 -25.57 -2.70
C ASP A 507 -13.83 -24.13 -2.16
N TRP A 508 -12.94 -23.30 -2.72
CA TRP A 508 -12.89 -21.87 -2.43
C TRP A 508 -13.88 -21.14 -3.34
N ASN A 509 -14.97 -20.62 -2.76
CA ASN A 509 -16.05 -19.96 -3.49
C ASN A 509 -16.77 -18.92 -2.61
N ASP A 510 -17.75 -18.23 -3.18
CA ASP A 510 -18.52 -17.17 -2.50
C ASP A 510 -19.20 -17.69 -1.22
N ALA A 511 -19.74 -18.91 -1.24
CA ALA A 511 -20.38 -19.52 -0.08
C ALA A 511 -19.39 -19.81 1.05
N TYR A 512 -18.17 -20.24 0.72
CA TYR A 512 -17.11 -20.45 1.71
C TYR A 512 -16.69 -19.12 2.35
N VAL A 513 -16.39 -18.11 1.55
CA VAL A 513 -15.97 -16.78 2.03
C VAL A 513 -17.10 -16.08 2.80
N ALA A 514 -18.35 -16.21 2.34
CA ALA A 514 -19.53 -15.75 3.07
C ALA A 514 -19.61 -16.37 4.48
N GLY A 515 -19.29 -17.68 4.59
CA GLY A 515 -19.25 -18.39 5.86
C GLY A 515 -18.11 -17.94 6.80
N LEU A 516 -16.99 -17.44 6.27
CA LEU A 516 -15.88 -16.94 7.10
C LEU A 516 -16.28 -15.66 7.85
N TYR A 517 -17.02 -14.78 7.20
CA TYR A 517 -17.36 -13.46 7.72
C TYR A 517 -18.83 -13.31 8.15
N ASP A 518 -19.67 -14.34 7.97
CA ASP A 518 -21.12 -14.27 8.19
C ASP A 518 -21.76 -13.11 7.39
N ILE A 519 -21.49 -13.09 6.09
CA ILE A 519 -22.01 -12.13 5.10
C ILE A 519 -22.80 -12.83 4.00
N SER A 520 -23.46 -12.08 3.12
CA SER A 520 -24.13 -12.68 1.97
C SER A 520 -23.12 -13.20 0.93
N GLU A 521 -23.50 -14.16 0.10
CA GLU A 521 -22.66 -14.61 -1.03
C GLU A 521 -22.36 -13.48 -2.02
N ALA A 522 -23.27 -12.51 -2.17
CA ALA A 522 -23.05 -11.35 -3.03
C ALA A 522 -21.98 -10.41 -2.45
N ASP A 523 -22.03 -10.16 -1.15
CA ASP A 523 -21.01 -9.38 -0.44
C ASP A 523 -19.66 -10.10 -0.44
N ALA A 524 -19.67 -11.43 -0.27
CA ALA A 524 -18.47 -12.25 -0.36
C ALA A 524 -17.85 -12.16 -1.76
N ALA A 525 -18.65 -12.20 -2.82
CA ALA A 525 -18.14 -12.00 -4.18
C ALA A 525 -17.45 -10.62 -4.35
N ALA A 526 -18.00 -9.57 -3.74
CA ALA A 526 -17.38 -8.24 -3.73
C ALA A 526 -16.04 -8.23 -2.97
N VAL A 527 -15.98 -8.85 -1.78
CA VAL A 527 -14.72 -8.99 -1.01
C VAL A 527 -13.68 -9.78 -1.80
N ARG A 528 -14.07 -10.90 -2.42
CA ARG A 528 -13.16 -11.72 -3.23
C ARG A 528 -12.61 -10.95 -4.43
N SER A 529 -13.48 -10.26 -5.17
CA SER A 529 -13.06 -9.42 -6.30
C SER A 529 -12.18 -8.25 -5.85
N TRP A 530 -12.48 -7.65 -4.69
CA TRP A 530 -11.64 -6.61 -4.11
C TRP A 530 -10.24 -7.13 -3.75
N VAL A 531 -10.12 -8.32 -3.16
CA VAL A 531 -8.81 -8.91 -2.82
C VAL A 531 -8.04 -9.35 -4.08
N ALA A 532 -8.67 -10.12 -4.97
CA ALA A 532 -7.99 -10.73 -6.12
C ALA A 532 -7.82 -9.78 -7.31
N ASP A 533 -8.90 -9.15 -7.78
CA ASP A 533 -8.91 -8.40 -9.03
C ASP A 533 -8.40 -6.95 -8.85
N PHE A 534 -8.41 -6.45 -7.61
CA PHE A 534 -7.99 -5.09 -7.32
C PHE A 534 -6.75 -5.03 -6.47
N MET A 535 -6.80 -5.51 -5.23
CA MET A 535 -5.65 -5.42 -4.34
C MET A 535 -4.47 -6.17 -4.96
N PHE A 536 -4.62 -7.46 -5.22
CA PHE A 536 -3.54 -8.25 -5.79
C PHE A 536 -3.17 -7.78 -7.21
N ASP A 537 -4.13 -7.76 -8.14
CA ASP A 537 -3.86 -7.51 -9.57
C ASP A 537 -3.45 -6.09 -9.95
N GLN A 538 -3.90 -5.07 -9.20
CA GLN A 538 -3.62 -3.66 -9.54
C GLN A 538 -2.76 -2.99 -8.46
N VAL A 539 -3.13 -3.13 -7.19
CA VAL A 539 -2.60 -2.30 -6.11
C VAL A 539 -1.25 -2.76 -5.60
N ILE A 540 -1.08 -4.04 -5.26
CA ILE A 540 0.13 -4.52 -4.60
C ILE A 540 1.37 -4.32 -5.48
N GLY A 541 1.26 -4.60 -6.79
CA GLY A 541 2.39 -4.41 -7.70
C GLY A 541 2.85 -2.95 -7.74
N ALA A 542 1.91 -2.02 -7.85
CA ALA A 542 2.17 -0.59 -7.82
C ALA A 542 2.80 -0.16 -6.47
N LEU A 543 2.27 -0.63 -5.34
CA LEU A 543 2.80 -0.31 -4.02
C LEU A 543 4.22 -0.85 -3.79
N LEU A 544 4.49 -2.10 -4.19
CA LEU A 544 5.83 -2.68 -4.07
C LEU A 544 6.84 -1.97 -4.98
N GLY A 545 6.42 -1.56 -6.18
CA GLY A 545 7.22 -0.73 -7.08
C GLY A 545 7.52 0.65 -6.48
N PHE A 546 6.51 1.31 -5.91
CA PHE A 546 6.65 2.61 -5.29
C PHE A 546 7.58 2.58 -4.05
N GLN A 547 7.36 1.63 -3.14
CA GLN A 547 8.06 1.58 -1.85
C GLN A 547 9.46 0.99 -1.94
N TYR A 548 9.65 -0.04 -2.77
CA TYR A 548 10.87 -0.84 -2.80
C TYR A 548 11.57 -0.86 -4.16
N GLY A 549 11.00 -0.23 -5.20
CA GLY A 549 11.51 -0.33 -6.57
C GLY A 549 11.31 -1.71 -7.20
N GLY A 550 10.40 -2.53 -6.65
CA GLY A 550 10.13 -3.87 -7.16
C GLY A 550 9.43 -3.84 -8.52
N SER A 551 9.75 -4.79 -9.40
CA SER A 551 9.02 -4.97 -10.65
C SER A 551 8.95 -6.43 -11.08
N ALA A 552 8.17 -6.70 -12.13
CA ALA A 552 8.04 -8.02 -12.73
C ALA A 552 9.34 -8.52 -13.38
N TYR A 553 10.28 -7.62 -13.65
CA TYR A 553 11.57 -7.90 -14.22
C TYR A 553 12.69 -7.37 -13.32
N ILE A 554 13.83 -8.05 -13.32
CA ILE A 554 14.99 -7.62 -12.54
C ILE A 554 16.23 -7.70 -13.42
N THR A 555 17.01 -6.62 -13.40
CA THR A 555 18.34 -6.56 -14.01
C THR A 555 19.37 -6.73 -12.91
N GLN A 556 20.21 -7.75 -13.02
CA GLN A 556 21.26 -8.02 -12.05
C GLN A 556 22.42 -8.82 -12.68
N PRO A 557 23.62 -8.83 -12.05
CA PRO A 557 24.71 -9.71 -12.45
C PRO A 557 24.30 -11.19 -12.43
N VAL A 558 24.88 -11.98 -13.32
CA VAL A 558 24.67 -13.44 -13.39
C VAL A 558 25.09 -14.13 -12.08
N ASP A 559 26.18 -13.68 -11.44
CA ASP A 559 26.61 -14.23 -10.15
C ASP A 559 25.53 -14.05 -9.07
N ASN A 560 24.90 -12.87 -9.05
CA ASN A 560 23.79 -12.61 -8.12
C ASN A 560 22.59 -13.50 -8.46
N TRP A 561 22.22 -13.59 -9.74
CA TRP A 561 21.07 -14.39 -10.17
C TRP A 561 21.21 -15.88 -9.88
N LEU A 562 22.40 -16.45 -10.09
CA LEU A 562 22.67 -17.87 -9.84
C LEU A 562 22.87 -18.15 -8.35
N PHE A 563 23.76 -17.41 -7.69
CA PHE A 563 24.34 -17.83 -6.40
C PHE A 563 23.90 -16.99 -5.22
N GLY A 564 23.11 -15.94 -5.42
CA GLY A 564 22.53 -15.20 -4.30
C GLY A 564 22.35 -13.72 -4.57
N TRP A 565 21.13 -13.24 -4.36
CA TRP A 565 20.88 -11.82 -4.16
C TRP A 565 20.02 -11.61 -2.93
N ARG A 566 20.17 -10.43 -2.34
CA ARG A 566 19.30 -9.99 -1.24
C ARG A 566 18.15 -9.19 -1.79
N ASP A 567 16.95 -9.64 -1.46
CA ASP A 567 15.70 -8.99 -1.80
C ASP A 567 15.10 -8.31 -0.57
N ILE A 568 15.02 -6.97 -0.62
CA ILE A 568 14.52 -6.16 0.51
C ILE A 568 13.02 -6.37 0.74
N ILE A 569 12.26 -6.67 -0.32
CA ILE A 569 10.81 -6.91 -0.21
C ILE A 569 10.61 -8.20 0.60
N VAL A 570 11.39 -9.24 0.33
CA VAL A 570 11.33 -10.47 1.13
C VAL A 570 11.75 -10.20 2.58
N ALA A 571 12.86 -9.49 2.81
CA ALA A 571 13.33 -9.19 4.17
C ALA A 571 12.29 -8.42 5.01
N ASP A 572 11.61 -7.45 4.39
CA ASP A 572 10.61 -6.62 5.08
C ASP A 572 9.24 -7.32 5.16
N VAL A 573 8.68 -7.71 4.02
CA VAL A 573 7.30 -8.19 3.94
C VAL A 573 7.13 -9.58 4.55
N VAL A 574 8.12 -10.46 4.41
CA VAL A 574 8.02 -11.84 4.95
C VAL A 574 8.48 -11.89 6.39
N TYR A 575 9.58 -11.20 6.72
CA TYR A 575 10.23 -11.33 8.02
C TYR A 575 10.09 -10.12 8.95
N GLY A 576 9.67 -8.96 8.43
CA GLY A 576 9.55 -7.72 9.22
C GLY A 576 10.87 -7.12 9.67
N GLU A 577 11.99 -7.53 9.06
CA GLU A 577 13.34 -7.15 9.49
C GLU A 577 14.20 -6.67 8.30
N PRO A 578 13.86 -5.52 7.68
CA PRO A 578 14.55 -5.01 6.49
C PRO A 578 16.04 -4.69 6.73
N ASP A 579 16.43 -4.39 7.97
CA ASP A 579 17.82 -4.10 8.35
C ASP A 579 18.62 -5.37 8.71
N ASN A 580 17.96 -6.51 8.86
CA ASN A 580 18.63 -7.77 9.17
C ASN A 580 19.27 -8.35 7.89
N MET A 581 20.58 -8.22 7.80
CA MET A 581 21.37 -8.68 6.66
C MET A 581 21.41 -10.21 6.50
N ALA A 582 20.94 -10.98 7.48
CA ALA A 582 20.82 -12.44 7.37
C ALA A 582 19.53 -12.89 6.68
N LEU A 583 18.60 -11.98 6.39
CA LEU A 583 17.29 -12.27 5.81
C LEU A 583 17.12 -11.70 4.40
N GLY A 584 16.16 -12.27 3.66
CA GLY A 584 15.81 -11.85 2.31
C GLY A 584 16.71 -12.41 1.21
N TRP A 585 17.52 -13.41 1.50
CA TRP A 585 18.40 -14.02 0.50
C TRP A 585 17.70 -15.12 -0.28
N VAL A 586 18.00 -15.16 -1.59
CA VAL A 586 17.45 -16.10 -2.56
C VAL A 586 18.49 -16.43 -3.62
N SER A 587 18.44 -17.63 -4.18
CA SER A 587 19.32 -18.07 -5.26
C SER A 587 18.62 -19.07 -6.16
N LEU A 588 19.18 -19.32 -7.35
CA LEU A 588 18.76 -20.42 -8.23
C LEU A 588 19.57 -21.69 -8.01
N GLU A 589 20.83 -21.54 -7.59
CA GLU A 589 21.74 -22.62 -7.24
C GLU A 589 22.04 -22.54 -5.75
N THR A 590 22.16 -23.70 -5.11
CA THR A 590 22.58 -23.79 -3.70
C THR A 590 24.11 -23.71 -3.65
N ASN A 591 24.64 -22.70 -2.97
CA ASN A 591 26.07 -22.50 -2.72
C ASN A 591 26.34 -22.60 -1.21
N GLU A 592 27.58 -22.78 -0.76
CA GLU A 592 27.92 -22.78 0.67
C GLU A 592 27.35 -21.53 1.39
N THR A 593 27.51 -20.37 0.73
CA THR A 593 26.96 -19.10 1.19
C THR A 593 26.40 -18.32 0.01
N TYR A 594 25.42 -17.46 0.27
CA TYR A 594 24.92 -16.57 -0.77
C TYR A 594 26.03 -15.64 -1.26
N PHE A 595 26.09 -15.42 -2.57
CA PHE A 595 27.10 -14.56 -3.15
C PHE A 595 27.06 -13.14 -2.56
N GLY A 596 28.21 -12.66 -2.06
CA GLY A 596 28.34 -11.32 -1.48
C GLY A 596 27.69 -11.12 -0.10
N SER A 597 27.23 -12.19 0.58
CA SER A 597 26.39 -12.10 1.79
C SER A 597 27.12 -11.97 3.13
N ASP A 598 28.43 -11.75 3.17
CA ASP A 598 29.23 -11.83 4.41
C ASP A 598 29.01 -13.15 5.18
N SER A 599 28.96 -14.27 4.45
CA SER A 599 28.85 -15.65 4.96
C SER A 599 27.45 -16.07 5.47
N VAL A 600 26.38 -15.54 4.89
CA VAL A 600 25.03 -16.06 5.15
C VAL A 600 24.88 -17.40 4.41
N THR A 601 24.66 -18.47 5.17
CA THR A 601 24.42 -19.82 4.63
C THR A 601 23.14 -19.86 3.79
N THR A 602 23.13 -20.67 2.73
CA THR A 602 21.94 -20.97 1.94
C THR A 602 20.95 -21.90 2.65
N GLY A 603 21.34 -22.50 3.77
CA GLY A 603 20.47 -23.31 4.61
C GLY A 603 21.21 -24.50 5.24
N ASP A 604 20.46 -25.53 5.57
CA ASP A 604 21.02 -26.84 5.90
C ASP A 604 21.47 -27.51 4.60
N TYR A 605 22.68 -28.09 4.59
CA TYR A 605 23.19 -28.83 3.44
C TYR A 605 22.26 -29.99 3.07
N ASP A 606 22.10 -30.24 1.78
CA ASP A 606 21.24 -31.33 1.31
C ASP A 606 21.78 -32.67 1.86
N VAL A 607 20.91 -33.42 2.50
CA VAL A 607 21.23 -34.75 3.03
C VAL A 607 20.69 -35.80 2.07
N TYR A 608 21.59 -36.58 1.50
CA TYR A 608 21.29 -37.66 0.59
C TYR A 608 21.40 -39.00 1.31
N VAL A 609 20.45 -39.89 1.01
CA VAL A 609 20.57 -41.32 1.29
C VAL A 609 20.63 -42.03 -0.04
N ALA A 610 21.75 -42.70 -0.32
CA ALA A 610 21.97 -43.41 -1.56
C ALA A 610 22.23 -44.89 -1.28
N SER A 611 21.77 -45.77 -2.18
CA SER A 611 22.12 -47.18 -2.10
C SER A 611 23.55 -47.40 -2.59
N THR A 612 24.29 -48.22 -1.86
CA THR A 612 25.66 -48.66 -2.16
C THR A 612 25.68 -50.05 -2.81
N GLU A 613 24.51 -50.68 -2.96
CA GLU A 613 24.31 -51.97 -3.64
C GLU A 613 23.69 -51.77 -5.03
N GLY A 614 24.31 -52.34 -6.06
CA GLY A 614 23.85 -52.30 -7.46
C GLY A 614 22.86 -53.39 -7.86
#